data_AF-A0A2V4BQU9-F1
#
_entry.id   AF-A0A2V4BQU9-F1
#
_cell.length_a   1.000
_cell.length_b   1.000
_cell.length_c   1.000
_cell.angle_alpha   90.00
_cell.angle_beta   90.00
_cell.angle_gamma   90.00
#
_symmetry.space_group_name_H-M   'P 1'
#
loop_
_entity.id
_entity.type
_entity.pdbx_description
1 polymer ?
#
loop_
_entity_poly.entity_id
_entity_poly.type
_entity_poly.pdbx_seq_one_letter_code
_entity_poly.pdbx_strand_id
1 'polypeptide(L)'
;MRKKYLIKIMLNGEEINNTYKYENFINRIFRIDKRLSKASKREFADLLIVEKGSFDSILPSYEIQSKAIKQKIERAFEMLYKYDLTENEKKWLPILMSENAQAKTTVDFVKVIERGLEFTDRFK
;
A
#
# COMPACT_ATOMS: atom_id res chain seq x y z
N MET A 1 14.54 17.35 15.83
CA MET A 1 13.46 18.12 15.18
C MET A 1 13.35 17.82 13.66
N ARG A 2 13.32 16.57 13.10
CA ARG A 2 13.66 16.47 11.65
C ARG A 2 12.97 15.46 10.70
N LYS A 3 12.27 14.39 11.10
CA LYS A 3 11.75 13.41 10.09
C LYS A 3 10.34 13.70 9.53
N LYS A 4 9.38 14.16 10.35
CA LYS A 4 8.01 14.49 9.87
C LYS A 4 7.97 15.68 8.90
N TYR A 5 8.86 16.65 9.07
CA TYR A 5 8.95 17.83 8.20
C TYR A 5 9.58 17.49 6.84
N LEU A 6 10.56 16.59 6.80
CA LEU A 6 11.19 16.15 5.54
C LEU A 6 10.18 15.53 4.56
N ILE A 7 9.28 14.67 5.05
CA ILE A 7 8.25 14.04 4.20
C ILE A 7 7.32 15.10 3.57
N LYS A 8 6.91 16.12 4.34
CA LYS A 8 6.06 17.20 3.84
C LYS A 8 6.75 18.10 2.82
N ILE A 9 8.08 18.19 2.86
CA ILE A 9 8.86 19.04 1.93
C ILE A 9 9.07 18.31 0.59
N MET A 10 9.11 16.97 0.59
CA MET A 10 9.49 16.17 -0.58
C MET A 10 8.31 15.54 -1.33
N LEU A 11 7.14 15.50 -0.69
CA LEU A 11 5.91 14.99 -1.28
C LEU A 11 4.92 16.11 -1.55
N ASN A 12 4.29 16.07 -2.71
CA ASN A 12 3.18 16.96 -3.06
C ASN A 12 1.87 16.49 -2.37
N GLY A 13 0.81 17.29 -2.51
CA GLY A 13 -0.47 17.00 -1.85
C GLY A 13 -1.09 15.65 -2.25
N GLU A 14 -0.97 15.27 -3.52
CA GLU A 14 -1.48 14.00 -4.06
C GLU A 14 -0.71 12.80 -3.50
N GLU A 15 0.62 12.91 -3.45
CA GLU A 15 1.49 11.86 -2.92
C GLU A 15 1.28 11.65 -1.43
N ILE A 16 1.12 12.74 -0.66
CA ILE A 16 0.75 12.65 0.75
C ILE A 16 -0.61 11.93 0.86
N ASN A 17 -1.59 12.25 0.02
CA ASN A 17 -2.87 11.54 -0.01
C ASN A 17 -2.69 10.03 -0.30
N ASN A 18 -1.82 9.68 -1.24
CA ASN A 18 -1.52 8.29 -1.58
C ASN A 18 -0.91 7.51 -0.40
N THR A 19 -0.07 8.16 0.43
CA THR A 19 0.42 7.53 1.67
C THR A 19 -0.69 7.23 2.68
N TYR A 20 -1.72 8.08 2.76
CA TYR A 20 -2.89 7.82 3.60
C TYR A 20 -3.78 6.72 3.03
N LYS A 21 -3.95 6.65 1.70
CA LYS A 21 -4.68 5.57 1.04
C LYS A 21 -4.06 4.21 1.36
N TYR A 22 -2.74 4.09 1.24
CA TYR A 22 -2.00 2.89 1.62
C TYR A 22 -2.24 2.49 3.08
N GLU A 23 -2.01 3.44 3.99
CA GLU A 23 -2.20 3.22 5.44
C GLU A 23 -3.62 2.75 5.75
N ASN A 24 -4.62 3.41 5.16
CA ASN A 24 -6.03 3.08 5.36
C ASN A 24 -6.37 1.68 4.85
N PHE A 25 -5.92 1.32 3.65
CA PHE A 25 -6.21 0.02 3.05
C PHE A 25 -5.71 -1.13 3.93
N ILE A 26 -4.42 -1.12 4.25
CA ILE A 26 -3.80 -2.16 5.09
C ILE A 26 -4.41 -2.16 6.50
N ASN A 27 -4.67 -0.98 7.07
CA ASN A 27 -5.23 -0.91 8.42
C ASN A 27 -6.70 -1.34 8.50
N ARG A 28 -7.50 -1.23 7.43
CA ARG A 28 -8.82 -1.86 7.36
C ARG A 28 -8.70 -3.38 7.45
N ILE A 29 -7.80 -3.97 6.69
CA ILE A 29 -7.59 -5.43 6.71
C ILE A 29 -7.00 -5.87 8.05
N PHE A 30 -6.12 -5.08 8.66
CA PHE A 30 -5.66 -5.32 10.04
C PHE A 30 -6.81 -5.28 11.08
N ARG A 31 -7.85 -4.47 10.86
CA ARG A 31 -9.01 -4.45 11.78
C ARG A 31 -9.74 -5.78 11.74
N ILE A 32 -9.85 -6.34 10.54
CA ILE A 32 -10.49 -7.59 10.21
C ILE A 32 -9.64 -8.79 10.71
N ASP A 33 -8.36 -8.85 10.34
CA ASP A 33 -7.42 -9.91 10.70
C ASP A 33 -6.11 -9.34 11.31
N LYS A 34 -5.91 -9.61 12.60
CA LYS A 34 -4.76 -9.11 13.40
C LYS A 34 -3.44 -9.77 13.04
N ARG A 35 -3.43 -10.80 12.19
CA ARG A 35 -2.19 -11.42 11.70
C ARG A 35 -1.48 -10.53 10.69
N LEU A 36 -2.17 -9.56 10.08
CA LEU A 36 -1.51 -8.51 9.30
C LEU A 36 -0.76 -7.56 10.24
N SER A 37 0.36 -7.01 9.81
CA SER A 37 0.95 -5.88 10.54
C SER A 37 0.25 -4.58 10.12
N LYS A 38 0.08 -3.65 11.07
CA LYS A 38 -0.39 -2.30 10.73
C LYS A 38 0.55 -1.66 9.72
N ALA A 39 -0.01 -0.91 8.78
CA ALA A 39 0.77 -0.02 7.94
C ALA A 39 0.96 1.33 8.63
N SER A 40 2.08 1.96 8.29
CA SER A 40 2.32 3.37 8.55
C SER A 40 2.41 4.08 7.22
N LYS A 41 1.80 5.26 7.10
CA LYS A 41 1.95 6.13 5.91
C LYS A 41 3.40 6.39 5.52
N ARG A 42 4.33 6.29 6.48
CA ARG A 42 5.75 6.45 6.23
C ARG A 42 6.33 5.36 5.32
N GLU A 43 5.84 4.14 5.39
CA GLU A 43 6.35 3.02 4.57
C GLU A 43 6.19 3.35 3.08
N PHE A 44 5.03 3.91 2.70
CA PHE A 44 4.77 4.31 1.33
C PHE A 44 5.43 5.65 0.97
N ALA A 45 5.56 6.57 1.94
CA ALA A 45 6.28 7.83 1.75
C ALA A 45 7.77 7.60 1.42
N ASP A 46 8.43 6.72 2.17
CA ASP A 46 9.84 6.39 1.98
C ASP A 46 10.06 5.74 0.59
N LEU A 47 9.09 4.95 0.09
CA LEU A 47 9.11 4.40 -1.27
C LEU A 47 9.00 5.49 -2.35
N LEU A 48 8.02 6.40 -2.24
CA LEU A 48 7.83 7.54 -3.15
C LEU A 48 9.08 8.42 -3.24
N ILE A 49 9.69 8.70 -2.09
CA ILE A 49 10.89 9.53 -2.00
C ILE A 49 12.08 8.86 -2.71
N VAL A 50 12.25 7.54 -2.54
CA VAL A 50 13.35 6.80 -3.17
C VAL A 50 13.14 6.63 -4.68
N GLU A 51 11.90 6.41 -5.14
CA GLU A 51 11.60 6.33 -6.57
C GLU A 51 11.95 7.64 -7.30
N LYS A 52 11.78 8.79 -6.64
CA LYS A 52 12.17 10.11 -7.15
C LYS A 52 13.68 10.37 -7.17
N GLY A 53 14.51 9.44 -6.67
CA GLY A 53 15.95 9.64 -6.54
C GLY A 53 16.33 10.73 -5.53
N SER A 54 15.46 11.01 -4.55
CA SER A 54 15.64 12.15 -3.63
C SER A 54 16.46 11.83 -2.36
N PHE A 55 17.05 10.64 -2.23
CA PHE A 55 17.90 10.26 -1.09
C PHE A 55 18.92 9.15 -1.43
N ASP A 56 20.21 9.46 -1.28
CA ASP A 56 21.29 8.53 -1.67
C ASP A 56 21.94 7.73 -0.53
N SER A 57 21.53 7.85 0.74
CA SER A 57 22.25 7.11 1.81
C SER A 57 21.50 6.72 3.09
N ILE A 58 20.23 7.10 3.28
CA ILE A 58 19.52 6.85 4.55
C ILE A 58 18.38 5.82 4.43
N LEU A 59 17.82 5.67 3.23
CA LEU A 59 16.69 4.80 2.98
C LEU A 59 17.14 3.53 2.25
N PRO A 60 16.50 2.37 2.49
CA PRO A 60 16.76 1.17 1.70
C PRO A 60 16.47 1.41 0.21
N SER A 61 17.07 0.59 -0.67
CA SER A 61 16.85 0.71 -2.11
C SER A 61 15.37 0.58 -2.50
N TYR A 62 15.01 1.15 -3.65
CA TYR A 62 13.66 1.05 -4.20
C TYR A 62 13.18 -0.40 -4.28
N GLU A 63 14.04 -1.31 -4.73
CA GLU A 63 13.74 -2.73 -4.84
C GLU A 63 13.35 -3.36 -3.50
N ILE A 64 14.10 -3.06 -2.43
CA ILE A 64 13.81 -3.59 -1.09
C ILE A 64 12.47 -3.05 -0.58
N GLN A 65 12.25 -1.74 -0.72
CA GLN A 65 11.03 -1.11 -0.24
C GLN A 65 9.79 -1.55 -1.04
N SER A 66 9.88 -1.56 -2.37
CA SER A 66 8.78 -2.00 -3.25
C SER A 66 8.42 -3.46 -3.02
N LYS A 67 9.40 -4.34 -2.78
CA LYS A 67 9.17 -5.74 -2.41
C LYS A 67 8.40 -5.84 -1.08
N ALA A 68 8.78 -5.08 -0.06
CA ALA A 68 8.10 -5.08 1.22
C ALA A 68 6.64 -4.58 1.12
N ILE A 69 6.41 -3.51 0.35
CA ILE A 69 5.07 -2.99 0.08
C ILE A 69 4.23 -4.03 -0.68
N LYS A 70 4.77 -4.61 -1.75
CA LYS A 70 4.12 -5.64 -2.56
C LYS A 70 3.68 -6.84 -1.72
N GLN A 71 4.58 -7.37 -0.90
CA GLN A 71 4.29 -8.50 -0.01
C GLN A 71 3.23 -8.17 1.03
N LYS A 72 3.22 -6.93 1.55
CA LYS A 72 2.20 -6.52 2.52
C LYS A 72 0.82 -6.41 1.87
N ILE A 73 0.74 -5.86 0.66
CA ILE A 73 -0.50 -5.81 -0.14
C ILE A 73 -0.99 -7.23 -0.48
N GLU A 74 -0.09 -8.10 -0.93
CA GLU A 74 -0.38 -9.50 -1.25
C GLU A 74 -0.98 -10.23 -0.06
N ARG A 75 -0.34 -10.15 1.11
CA ARG A 75 -0.89 -10.70 2.37
C ARG A 75 -2.25 -10.12 2.73
N ALA A 76 -2.47 -8.83 2.44
CA ALA A 76 -3.74 -8.20 2.70
C ALA A 76 -4.86 -8.84 1.84
N PHE A 77 -4.58 -9.12 0.56
CA PHE A 77 -5.51 -9.85 -0.31
C PHE A 77 -5.71 -11.31 0.11
N GLU A 78 -4.64 -12.02 0.50
CA GLU A 78 -4.74 -13.39 1.03
C GLU A 78 -5.62 -13.48 2.28
N MET A 79 -5.62 -12.45 3.12
CA MET A 79 -6.50 -12.39 4.29
C MET A 79 -7.96 -12.17 3.88
N LEU A 80 -8.21 -11.35 2.87
CA LEU A 80 -9.57 -11.14 2.34
C LEU A 80 -10.18 -12.42 1.75
N TYR A 81 -9.38 -13.31 1.17
CA TYR A 81 -9.86 -14.63 0.70
C TYR A 81 -10.48 -15.51 1.79
N LYS A 82 -10.13 -15.28 3.06
CA LYS A 82 -10.61 -16.08 4.18
C LYS A 82 -11.95 -15.58 4.72
N TYR A 83 -12.48 -14.49 4.17
CA TYR A 83 -13.77 -13.92 4.55
C TYR A 83 -14.87 -14.32 3.58
N ASP A 84 -16.13 -14.13 4.01
CA ASP A 84 -17.30 -14.42 3.20
C ASP A 84 -17.47 -13.36 2.09
N LEU A 85 -16.80 -13.60 0.96
CA LEU A 85 -16.80 -12.70 -0.19
C LEU A 85 -18.05 -12.92 -1.05
N THR A 86 -18.58 -11.83 -1.62
CA THR A 86 -19.61 -11.94 -2.65
C THR A 86 -19.06 -12.59 -3.93
N GLU A 87 -19.92 -13.11 -4.79
CA GLU A 87 -19.49 -13.71 -6.08
C GLU A 87 -18.72 -12.73 -6.96
N ASN A 88 -19.07 -11.43 -6.92
CA ASN A 88 -18.31 -10.40 -7.63
C ASN A 88 -16.93 -10.19 -6.99
N GLU A 89 -16.83 -10.14 -5.67
CA GLU A 89 -15.56 -9.98 -4.97
C GLU A 89 -14.61 -11.16 -5.22
N LYS A 90 -15.12 -12.40 -5.24
CA LYS A 90 -14.34 -13.59 -5.59
C LYS A 90 -13.74 -13.53 -6.99
N LYS A 91 -14.41 -12.85 -7.94
CA LYS A 91 -13.90 -12.64 -9.31
C LYS A 91 -12.87 -11.52 -9.38
N TRP A 92 -13.04 -10.46 -8.61
CA TRP A 92 -12.15 -9.29 -8.63
C TRP A 92 -10.86 -9.51 -7.85
N LEU A 93 -10.89 -10.24 -6.73
CA LEU A 93 -9.72 -10.43 -5.88
C LEU A 93 -8.51 -11.09 -6.60
N PRO A 94 -8.66 -12.13 -7.45
CA PRO A 94 -7.57 -12.66 -8.25
C PRO A 94 -6.96 -11.63 -9.21
N ILE A 95 -7.79 -10.73 -9.76
CA ILE A 95 -7.34 -9.66 -10.66
C ILE A 95 -6.45 -8.69 -9.87
N LEU A 96 -6.87 -8.27 -8.67
CA LEU A 96 -6.09 -7.39 -7.82
C LEU A 96 -4.75 -8.01 -7.38
N MET A 97 -4.72 -9.32 -7.11
CA MET A 97 -3.47 -10.03 -6.83
C MET A 97 -2.54 -10.04 -8.05
N SER A 98 -3.08 -10.29 -9.25
CA SER A 98 -2.31 -10.25 -10.50
C SER A 98 -1.75 -8.85 -10.76
N GLU A 99 -2.56 -7.81 -10.57
CA GLU A 99 -2.12 -6.42 -10.71
C GLU A 99 -1.03 -6.06 -9.70
N ASN A 100 -1.15 -6.49 -8.44
CA ASN A 100 -0.10 -6.31 -7.44
C ASN A 100 1.20 -7.04 -7.82
N ALA A 101 1.09 -8.26 -8.37
CA ALA A 101 2.25 -9.02 -8.83
C ALA A 101 2.99 -8.27 -9.95
N GLN A 102 2.24 -7.64 -10.86
CA GLN A 102 2.76 -6.89 -12.00
C GLN A 102 3.22 -5.47 -11.66
N ALA A 103 2.81 -4.91 -10.51
CA ALA A 103 3.17 -3.55 -10.10
C ALA A 103 4.69 -3.36 -9.99
N LYS A 104 5.22 -2.32 -10.65
CA LYS A 104 6.66 -2.00 -10.65
C LYS A 104 6.95 -0.61 -10.12
N THR A 105 6.01 0.31 -10.24
CA THR A 105 6.14 1.72 -9.85
C THR A 105 5.21 2.08 -8.70
N THR A 106 5.45 3.20 -8.01
CA THR A 106 4.52 3.71 -7.00
C THR A 106 3.14 4.00 -7.58
N VAL A 107 3.07 4.43 -8.83
CA VAL A 107 1.81 4.64 -9.56
C VAL A 107 1.02 3.35 -9.72
N ASP A 108 1.69 2.23 -10.04
CA ASP A 108 1.03 0.92 -10.13
C ASP A 108 0.48 0.49 -8.76
N PHE A 109 1.29 0.66 -7.71
CA PHE A 109 0.84 0.34 -6.35
C PHE A 109 -0.36 1.19 -5.93
N VAL A 110 -0.39 2.48 -6.26
CA VAL A 110 -1.53 3.36 -5.97
C VAL A 110 -2.81 2.84 -6.62
N LYS A 111 -2.76 2.44 -7.89
CA LYS A 111 -3.95 1.88 -8.59
C LYS A 111 -4.48 0.62 -7.89
N VAL A 112 -3.58 -0.28 -7.49
CA VAL A 112 -3.94 -1.50 -6.75
C VAL A 112 -4.55 -1.15 -5.39
N ILE A 113 -3.97 -0.18 -4.67
CA ILE A 113 -4.43 0.27 -3.36
C ILE A 113 -5.82 0.92 -3.46
N GLU A 114 -6.07 1.77 -4.46
CA GLU A 114 -7.35 2.43 -4.68
C GLU A 114 -8.47 1.41 -4.91
N ARG A 115 -8.24 0.46 -5.80
CA ARG A 115 -9.20 -0.64 -6.02
C ARG A 115 -9.34 -1.53 -4.79
N GLY A 116 -8.27 -1.74 -4.04
CA GLY A 116 -8.32 -2.41 -2.74
C GLY A 116 -9.17 -1.66 -1.71
N LEU A 117 -9.14 -0.31 -1.70
CA LEU A 117 -9.98 0.52 -0.84
C LEU A 117 -11.45 0.46 -1.23
N GLU A 118 -11.75 0.44 -2.53
CA GLU A 118 -13.11 0.24 -3.06
C GLU A 118 -13.63 -1.15 -2.69
N PHE A 119 -12.81 -2.19 -2.90
CA PHE A 119 -13.13 -3.56 -2.51
C PHE A 119 -13.42 -3.65 -1.01
N THR A 120 -12.62 -2.96 -0.20
CA THR A 120 -12.74 -3.02 1.27
C THR A 120 -13.72 -2.00 1.85
N ASP A 121 -14.50 -1.29 1.03
CA ASP A 121 -15.38 -0.23 1.50
C ASP A 121 -16.48 -0.75 2.44
N ARG A 122 -17.00 -1.95 2.14
CA ARG A 122 -18.01 -2.63 2.97
C ARG A 122 -17.51 -3.06 4.36
N PHE A 123 -16.19 -3.05 4.58
CA PHE A 123 -15.58 -3.43 5.86
C PHE A 123 -15.10 -2.21 6.67
N LYS A 124 -15.55 -1.00 6.30
CA LYS A 124 -15.23 0.24 7.01
C LYS A 124 -15.73 0.26 8.46
#